data_AF-A0A356VWE9-F1
#
_entry.id   AF-A0A356VWE9-F1
#
_cell.length_a   1.000
_cell.length_b   1.000
_cell.length_c   1.000
_cell.angle_alpha   90.00
_cell.angle_beta   90.00
_cell.angle_gamma   90.00
#
_symmetry.space_group_name_H-M   'P 1'
#
loop_
_entity.id
_entity.type
_entity.pdbx_description
1 polymer ?
#
loop_
_entity_poly.entity_id
_entity_poly.type
_entity_poly.pdbx_seq_one_letter_code
_entity_poly.pdbx_strand_id
1 'polypeptide(L)'
;GKSGEAISLVSADEFQQLKDIEHLIGKMLERKLYDNFEPSHDVPVSVLNPNKMGARKPKKPKKPKPAKQYGARDPSKSFNPRGNTRSPNQKPARNIRSGNR
;
A
#
# COMPACT_ATOMS: atom_id res chain seq x y z
N GLY A 1 31.71 -7.85 24.94
CA GLY A 1 30.55 -8.71 25.24
C GLY A 1 31.04 -10.11 25.55
N LYS A 2 30.41 -10.82 26.47
CA LYS A 2 30.69 -12.25 26.73
C LYS A 2 30.03 -13.10 25.63
N SER A 3 30.65 -14.22 25.27
CA SER A 3 30.02 -15.25 24.43
C SER A 3 28.91 -15.96 25.20
N GLY A 4 27.83 -16.33 24.52
CA GLY A 4 26.70 -17.06 25.06
C GLY A 4 25.73 -17.47 23.97
N GLU A 5 24.87 -18.43 24.27
CA GLU A 5 23.77 -18.89 23.41
C GLU A 5 22.44 -18.47 24.03
N ALA A 6 21.50 -18.06 23.19
CA ALA A 6 20.14 -17.71 23.61
C ALA A 6 19.16 -18.64 22.89
N ILE A 7 18.27 -19.26 23.66
CA ILE A 7 17.27 -20.21 23.16
C ILE A 7 15.89 -19.64 23.45
N SER A 8 15.00 -19.69 22.45
CA SER A 8 13.60 -19.31 22.57
C SER A 8 12.73 -20.55 22.36
N LEU A 9 11.84 -20.83 23.32
CA LEU A 9 10.79 -21.83 23.17
C LEU A 9 9.52 -21.08 22.75
N VAL A 10 8.94 -21.47 21.62
CA VAL A 10 7.86 -20.70 20.97
C VAL A 10 6.75 -21.64 20.53
N SER A 11 5.50 -21.24 20.77
CA SER A 11 4.30 -21.93 20.30
C SER A 11 3.81 -21.40 18.94
N ALA A 12 2.89 -22.11 18.28
CA ALA A 12 2.34 -21.67 16.99
C ALA A 12 1.61 -20.30 17.09
N ASP A 13 0.97 -20.00 18.22
CA ASP A 13 0.23 -18.75 18.44
C ASP A 13 1.15 -17.52 18.52
N GLU A 14 2.40 -17.73 18.92
CA GLU A 14 3.41 -16.69 19.10
C GLU A 14 4.27 -16.48 17.84
N PHE A 15 3.91 -17.12 16.72
CA PHE A 15 4.66 -17.03 15.47
C PHE A 15 4.90 -15.58 15.01
N GLN A 16 3.94 -14.68 15.26
CA GLN A 16 4.08 -13.26 14.90
C GLN A 16 5.22 -12.59 15.68
N GLN A 17 5.39 -12.90 16.96
CA GLN A 17 6.45 -12.35 17.81
C GLN A 17 7.81 -12.89 17.40
N LEU A 18 7.91 -14.20 17.12
CA LEU A 18 9.13 -14.83 16.58
C LEU A 18 9.55 -14.13 15.28
N LYS A 19 8.59 -13.93 14.37
CA LYS A 19 8.84 -13.24 13.10
C LYS A 19 9.34 -11.81 13.33
N ASP A 20 8.76 -11.06 14.26
CA ASP A 20 9.17 -9.68 14.55
C ASP A 20 10.60 -9.62 15.12
N ILE A 21 10.98 -10.59 15.97
CA ILE A 21 12.35 -10.74 16.48
C ILE A 21 13.34 -11.04 15.36
N GLU A 22 13.01 -11.95 14.44
CA GLU A 22 13.86 -12.27 13.30
C GLU A 22 14.06 -11.07 12.38
N HIS A 23 13.01 -10.27 12.15
CA HIS A 23 13.14 -9.01 11.42
C HIS A 23 14.02 -8.00 12.14
N LEU A 24 13.91 -7.89 13.47
CA LEU A 24 14.73 -6.99 14.28
C LEU A 24 16.21 -7.37 14.26
N ILE A 25 16.51 -8.67 14.39
CA ILE A 25 17.88 -9.20 14.37
C ILE A 25 18.43 -9.29 12.94
N GLY A 26 17.55 -9.38 11.94
CA GLY A 26 17.90 -9.52 10.53
C GLY A 26 18.45 -10.92 10.19
N LYS A 27 18.07 -11.95 10.95
CA LYS A 27 18.51 -13.33 10.76
C LYS A 27 17.36 -14.30 11.04
N MET A 28 17.25 -15.36 10.24
CA MET A 28 16.38 -16.50 10.60
C MET A 28 17.03 -17.33 11.71
N LEU A 29 16.22 -17.73 12.68
CA LEU A 29 16.66 -18.62 13.76
C LEU A 29 16.51 -20.08 13.33
N GLU A 30 17.51 -20.90 13.68
CA GLU A 30 17.46 -22.34 13.43
C GLU A 30 16.41 -23.00 14.34
N ARG A 31 15.62 -23.91 13.77
CA ARG A 31 14.58 -24.65 14.51
C ARG A 31 15.06 -26.06 14.81
N LYS A 32 15.07 -26.42 16.07
CA LYS A 32 15.44 -27.75 16.55
C LYS A 32 14.27 -28.33 17.34
N LEU A 33 13.85 -29.53 16.96
CA LEU A 33 12.94 -30.34 17.77
C LEU A 33 13.75 -31.01 18.87
N TYR A 34 13.19 -31.06 20.07
CA TYR A 34 13.80 -31.74 21.22
C TYR A 34 12.92 -32.90 21.66
N ASP A 35 13.55 -34.03 21.97
CA ASP A 35 12.87 -35.23 22.46
C ASP A 35 12.04 -34.91 23.71
N ASN A 36 10.82 -35.42 23.76
CA ASN A 36 9.79 -35.16 24.78
C ASN A 36 9.19 -33.74 24.79
N PHE A 37 9.56 -32.87 23.83
CA PHE A 37 8.96 -31.54 23.63
C PHE A 37 8.46 -31.37 22.20
N GLU A 38 7.74 -32.38 21.70
CA GLU A 38 7.12 -32.30 20.38
C GLU A 38 5.93 -31.33 20.40
N PRO A 39 5.91 -30.33 19.50
CA PRO A 39 4.78 -29.42 19.40
C PRO A 39 3.57 -30.13 18.79
N SER A 40 2.39 -29.87 19.34
CA SER A 40 1.13 -30.35 18.74
C SER A 40 0.76 -29.62 17.44
N HIS A 41 1.29 -28.41 17.25
CA HIS A 41 1.09 -27.59 16.05
C HIS A 41 2.42 -27.01 15.60
N ASP A 42 2.80 -27.29 14.35
CA ASP A 42 4.06 -26.82 13.80
C ASP A 42 4.05 -25.31 13.60
N VAL A 43 5.18 -24.68 13.93
CA VAL A 43 5.41 -23.27 13.63
C VAL A 43 5.75 -23.16 12.13
N PRO A 44 5.04 -22.35 11.33
CA PRO A 44 5.35 -22.17 9.91
C PRO A 44 6.67 -21.43 9.71
N VAL A 45 7.34 -21.59 8.57
CA VAL A 45 8.61 -20.90 8.28
C VAL A 45 8.37 -19.41 8.00
N SER A 46 9.14 -18.53 8.64
CA SER A 46 9.07 -17.08 8.44
C SER A 46 9.89 -16.66 7.20
N VAL A 47 9.50 -15.54 6.59
CA VAL A 47 10.21 -14.95 5.45
C VAL A 47 10.75 -13.59 5.88
N LEU A 48 12.08 -13.47 5.91
CA LEU A 48 12.80 -12.26 6.34
C LEU A 48 12.75 -11.10 5.33
N ASN A 49 12.07 -11.26 4.18
CA ASN A 49 12.07 -10.29 3.08
C ASN A 49 10.79 -9.43 3.02
N PRO A 50 10.72 -8.29 3.72
CA PRO A 50 9.71 -7.26 3.47
C PRO A 50 10.13 -6.23 2.41
N ASN A 51 11.33 -6.32 1.82
CA ASN A 51 11.85 -5.35 0.84
C ASN A 51 11.07 -5.22 -0.49
N LYS A 52 9.89 -5.85 -0.61
CA LYS A 52 8.96 -5.61 -1.73
C LYS A 52 7.62 -4.98 -1.32
N MET A 53 7.41 -4.71 -0.03
CA MET A 53 6.23 -3.97 0.46
C MET A 53 6.49 -2.46 0.41
N GLY A 54 6.64 -1.93 -0.80
CA GLY A 54 6.41 -0.52 -1.04
C GLY A 54 7.57 0.42 -0.70
N ALA A 55 8.72 0.24 -1.35
CA ALA A 55 9.47 1.41 -1.80
C ALA A 55 8.53 2.23 -2.70
N ARG A 56 7.72 3.10 -2.08
CA ARG A 56 6.88 4.07 -2.77
C ARG A 56 7.85 4.96 -3.51
N LYS A 57 8.08 4.64 -4.78
CA LYS A 57 8.93 5.44 -5.66
C LYS A 57 8.53 6.90 -5.44
N PRO A 58 9.49 7.79 -5.14
CA PRO A 58 9.18 9.18 -4.84
C PRO A 58 8.35 9.73 -5.99
N LYS A 59 7.22 10.38 -5.65
CA LYS A 59 6.35 10.99 -6.66
C LYS A 59 7.19 12.00 -7.44
N LYS A 60 7.22 11.85 -8.77
CA LYS A 60 7.96 12.77 -9.65
C LYS A 60 7.54 14.22 -9.35
N PRO A 61 8.50 15.17 -9.28
CA PRO A 61 8.19 16.57 -9.03
C PRO A 61 7.24 17.10 -10.13
N LYS A 62 6.20 17.83 -9.73
CA LYS A 62 5.27 18.46 -10.66
C LYS A 62 6.01 19.59 -11.38
N LYS A 63 5.90 19.64 -12.71
CA LYS A 63 6.47 20.71 -13.52
C LYS A 63 5.88 22.07 -13.11
N PRO A 64 6.69 23.15 -13.05
CA PRO A 64 6.18 24.48 -12.77
C PRO A 64 5.20 24.90 -13.87
N LYS A 65 4.03 25.41 -13.46
CA LYS A 65 3.06 25.98 -14.41
C LYS A 65 3.57 27.37 -14.83
N PRO A 66 3.52 27.73 -16.11
CA PRO A 66 3.90 29.07 -16.54
C PRO A 66 3.01 30.10 -15.85
N ALA A 67 3.63 31.18 -15.34
CA ALA A 67 2.92 32.31 -14.80
C ALA A 67 1.97 32.85 -15.89
N LYS A 68 0.68 32.96 -15.57
CA LYS A 68 -0.23 33.72 -16.41
C LYS A 68 0.28 35.16 -16.37
N GLN A 69 0.91 35.60 -17.46
CA GLN A 69 1.09 37.01 -17.72
C GLN A 69 -0.31 37.62 -17.70
N TYR A 70 -0.60 38.41 -16.67
CA TYR A 70 -1.75 39.29 -16.65
C TYR A 70 -1.48 40.39 -17.69
N GLY A 71 -1.62 40.02 -18.96
CA GLY A 71 -1.71 40.96 -20.06
C GLY A 71 -2.94 41.82 -19.81
N ALA A 72 -2.72 43.13 -19.80
CA ALA A 72 -3.71 44.16 -19.63
C ALA A 72 -4.98 43.81 -20.43
N ARG A 73 -6.08 43.56 -19.72
CA ARG A 73 -7.42 43.48 -20.31
C ARG A 73 -8.13 44.78 -19.98
N ASP A 74 -8.23 45.60 -21.03
CA ASP A 74 -9.27 46.58 -21.31
C ASP A 74 -10.49 46.51 -20.35
N PRO A 75 -10.83 47.61 -19.64
CA PRO A 75 -11.88 47.62 -18.61
C PRO A 75 -13.32 47.60 -19.17
N SER A 76 -13.56 47.37 -20.46
CA SER A 76 -14.86 47.58 -21.10
C SER A 76 -15.73 46.34 -21.38
N LYS A 77 -15.47 45.17 -20.77
CA LYS A 77 -16.37 44.00 -20.89
C LYS A 77 -16.79 43.38 -19.55
N SER A 78 -17.92 43.90 -19.07
CA SER A 78 -19.05 43.20 -18.45
C SER A 78 -18.72 42.01 -17.52
N PHE A 79 -18.79 42.29 -16.23
CA PHE A 79 -18.98 41.33 -15.14
C PHE A 79 -20.20 40.44 -15.42
N ASN A 80 -19.97 39.14 -15.65
CA ASN A 80 -21.04 38.14 -15.77
C ASN A 80 -20.67 36.87 -14.98
N PRO A 81 -21.01 36.79 -13.67
CA PRO A 81 -20.67 35.63 -12.86
C PRO A 81 -21.78 34.59 -12.96
N ARG A 82 -21.79 33.77 -14.01
CA ARG A 82 -22.50 32.47 -14.10
C ARG A 82 -22.18 31.78 -15.44
N GLY A 83 -20.92 31.37 -15.59
CA GLY A 83 -20.46 30.54 -16.70
C GLY A 83 -20.74 29.06 -16.47
N ASN A 84 -21.79 28.57 -17.10
CA ASN A 84 -22.18 27.18 -17.28
C ASN A 84 -21.09 26.34 -17.98
N THR A 85 -20.59 25.26 -17.35
CA THR A 85 -19.92 24.15 -18.07
C THR A 85 -20.66 22.84 -17.79
N ARG A 86 -21.82 22.68 -18.41
CA ARG A 86 -22.42 21.38 -18.71
C ARG A 86 -21.39 20.55 -19.48
N SER A 87 -20.87 19.50 -18.86
CA SER A 87 -20.11 18.43 -19.52
C SER A 87 -21.07 17.61 -20.38
N PRO A 88 -20.93 17.57 -21.73
CA PRO A 88 -21.69 16.66 -22.54
C PRO A 88 -20.88 15.37 -22.69
N ASN A 89 -20.96 14.51 -21.68
CA ASN A 89 -20.64 13.09 -21.88
C ASN A 89 -21.87 12.25 -21.51
N GLN A 90 -22.96 12.51 -22.22
CA GLN A 90 -24.11 11.60 -22.24
C GLN A 90 -23.74 10.42 -23.13
N LYS A 91 -23.48 9.26 -22.50
CA LYS A 91 -23.56 7.97 -23.18
C LYS A 91 -25.01 7.78 -23.63
N PRO A 92 -25.29 7.46 -24.91
CA PRO A 92 -26.67 7.26 -25.35
C PRO A 92 -27.26 6.02 -24.68
N ALA A 93 -28.48 6.17 -24.17
CA ALA A 93 -29.29 5.09 -23.63
C ALA A 93 -29.59 4.06 -24.73
N ARG A 94 -29.25 2.79 -24.47
CA ARG A 94 -29.83 1.66 -25.22
C ARG A 94 -31.20 1.35 -24.62
N ASN A 95 -32.24 1.80 -25.32
CA ASN A 95 -33.60 1.30 -25.19
C ASN A 95 -33.60 -0.22 -25.43
N ILE A 96 -33.95 -1.01 -24.41
CA ILE A 96 -34.42 -2.38 -24.61
C ILE A 96 -35.93 -2.31 -24.41
N ARG A 97 -36.66 -2.34 -25.52
CA ARG A 97 -38.12 -2.49 -25.56
C ARG A 97 -38.42 -3.73 -26.38
N SER A 98 -39.37 -4.55 -25.89
CA SER A 98 -39.94 -5.79 -26.46
C SER A 98 -39.09 -7.05 -26.25
N GLY A 99 -39.60 -8.20 -25.79
CA GLY A 99 -40.95 -8.66 -25.45
C GLY A 99 -40.93 -10.19 -25.23
N ASN A 100 -41.97 -10.73 -24.58
CA ASN A 100 -42.40 -12.13 -24.50
C ASN A 100 -41.39 -13.24 -24.15
N ARG A 101 -41.55 -13.83 -22.95
CA ARG A 101 -42.23 -15.12 -22.70
C ARG A 101 -42.45 -15.33 -21.21
#